data_AF-A0ABD5CSW0-F1
#
_entry.id   AF-A0ABD5CSW0-F1
#
_cell.length_a   1.000
_cell.length_b   1.000
_cell.length_c   1.000
_cell.angle_alpha   90.00
_cell.angle_beta   90.00
_cell.angle_gamma   90.00
#
_symmetry.space_group_name_H-M   'P 1'
#
loop_
_entity.id
_entity.type
_entity.pdbx_description
1 polymer ?
#
loop_
_entity_poly.entity_id
_entity_poly.type
_entity_poly.pdbx_seq_one_letter_code
_entity_poly.pdbx_strand_id
1 'polypeptide(L)' 'MFANRQGNRLKVLVHDGIGIWLAARRLNEGQFVWPGAGSEPRQHSLTQEQLAGLVVGLPWLRIGADGVIRVV' A
#
# COMPACT_ATOMS: atom_id res chain seq x y z
N MET A 1 1.02 -7.47 -2.50
CA MET A 1 -0.28 -6.76 -2.60
C MET A 1 -0.29 -5.90 -3.85
N PHE A 2 -1.46 -5.58 -4.40
CA PHE A 2 -1.58 -4.82 -5.65
C PHE A 2 -2.85 -3.98 -5.69
N ALA A 3 -2.82 -2.87 -6.44
CA ALA A 3 -3.97 -2.02 -6.71
C ALA A 3 -4.51 -2.26 -8.14
N ASN A 4 -5.80 -1.99 -8.36
CA ASN A 4 -6.37 -1.99 -9.71
C ASN A 4 -5.95 -0.73 -10.50
N ARG A 5 -6.21 -0.71 -11.82
CA ARG A 5 -5.91 0.46 -12.68
C ARG A 5 -6.51 1.78 -12.20
N GLN A 6 -7.70 1.72 -11.59
CA GLN A 6 -8.36 2.91 -11.03
C GLN A 6 -7.80 3.29 -9.65
N GLY A 7 -6.92 2.49 -9.04
CA GLY A 7 -6.36 2.76 -7.72
C GLY A 7 -7.34 2.71 -6.55
N ASN A 8 -8.62 2.38 -6.76
CA ASN A 8 -9.64 2.41 -5.70
C ASN A 8 -9.87 1.05 -5.01
N ARG A 9 -9.16 0.00 -5.46
CA ARG A 9 -9.21 -1.33 -4.84
C ARG A 9 -7.81 -1.82 -4.51
N LEU A 10 -7.61 -2.23 -3.26
CA LEU A 10 -6.43 -2.94 -2.79
C LEU A 10 -6.74 -4.43 -2.71
N LYS A 11 -5.82 -5.26 -3.21
CA LYS A 11 -5.88 -6.71 -3.17
C LYS A 11 -4.62 -7.28 -2.50
N VAL A 12 -4.83 -8.16 -1.53
CA VAL A 12 -3.76 -8.81 -0.77
C VAL A 12 -3.96 -10.32 -0.84
N LEU A 13 -3.00 -11.00 -1.44
CA LEU A 13 -2.90 -12.46 -1.34
C LEU A 13 -2.19 -12.80 -0.04
N VAL A 14 -2.78 -13.68 0.76
CA VAL A 14 -2.28 -14.15 2.04
C VAL A 14 -2.15 -15.65 1.98
N HIS A 15 -0.97 -16.18 2.30
CA HIS A 15 -0.76 -17.62 2.43
C HIS A 15 -0.77 -17.99 3.92
N ASP A 16 -1.62 -18.94 4.31
CA ASP A 16 -1.80 -19.34 5.73
C ASP A 16 -1.08 -20.64 6.09
N GLY A 17 -0.38 -21.27 5.13
CA GLY A 17 0.29 -22.57 5.30
C GLY A 17 -0.47 -23.73 4.67
N ILE A 18 -1.78 -23.60 4.46
CA ILE A 18 -2.65 -24.63 3.85
C ILE A 18 -3.15 -24.18 2.48
N GLY A 19 -3.35 -22.88 2.31
CA GLY A 19 -3.81 -22.31 1.06
C GLY A 19 -3.58 -20.81 0.96
N ILE A 20 -4.24 -20.22 -0.04
CA ILE A 20 -4.14 -18.81 -0.34
C ILE A 20 -5.52 -18.18 -0.19
N TRP A 21 -5.57 -17.09 0.58
CA TRP A 21 -6.72 -16.21 0.72
C TRP A 21 -6.49 -14.92 -0.05
N LEU A 22 -7.58 -14.33 -0.55
CA LEU A 22 -7.56 -12.98 -1.11
C LEU A 22 -8.39 -12.05 -0.22
N ALA A 23 -7.73 -11.11 0.44
CA ALA A 23 -8.38 -9.96 1.05
C ALA A 23 -8.49 -8.83 0.01
N ALA A 24 -9.68 -8.22 -0.10
CA ALA A 24 -9.92 -7.10 -0.99
C ALA A 24 -10.61 -5.96 -0.25
N ARG A 25 -10.11 -4.74 -0.43
CA ARG A 25 -10.71 -3.51 0.10
C ARG A 25 -10.97 -2.53 -1.03
N ARG A 26 -12.17 -1.94 -1.06
CA ARG A 26 -12.52 -0.83 -1.96
C ARG A 26 -12.73 0.43 -1.13
N LEU A 27 -12.17 1.55 -1.57
CA LEU A 27 -12.54 2.86 -1.01
C LEU A 27 -13.90 3.28 -1.57
N ASN A 28 -14.78 3.82 -0.72
CA ASN A 28 -16.07 4.33 -1.18
C ASN A 28 -15.87 5.48 -2.19
N GLU A 29 -14.92 6.35 -1.88
CA GLU A 29 -14.49 7.50 -2.68
C GLU A 29 -12.96 7.58 -2.72
N GLY A 30 -12.40 8.14 -3.80
CA GLY A 30 -10.97 8.36 -3.95
C GLY A 30 -10.17 7.13 -4.40
N GLN A 31 -8.85 7.22 -4.23
CA GLN A 31 -7.87 6.22 -4.67
C GLN A 31 -6.84 6.02 -3.55
N PHE A 32 -6.34 4.79 -3.42
CA PHE A 32 -5.16 4.53 -2.62
C PHE A 32 -3.96 5.26 -3.23
N VAL A 33 -3.14 5.86 -2.37
CA VAL A 33 -1.84 6.37 -2.81
C VAL A 33 -0.97 5.18 -3.20
N TRP A 34 -0.55 5.15 -4.45
CA TRP A 34 0.25 4.08 -5.02
C TRP A 34 1.52 4.65 -5.65
N PRO A 35 2.66 3.94 -5.59
CA PRO A 35 3.86 4.32 -6.33
C PRO A 35 3.55 4.45 -7.82
N GLY A 36 4.10 5.46 -8.48
CA GLY A 36 3.86 5.70 -9.91
C GLY A 36 4.38 4.55 -10.78
N ALA A 37 3.83 4.37 -11.98
CA ALA A 37 4.20 3.26 -12.87
C ALA A 37 5.69 3.23 -13.29
N GLY A 38 6.43 4.33 -13.08
CA GLY A 38 7.87 4.44 -13.32
C GLY A 38 8.71 4.64 -12.06
N SER A 39 8.14 4.54 -10.86
CA SER A 39 8.92 4.62 -9.62
C SER A 39 9.56 3.26 -9.35
N GLU A 40 10.89 3.25 -9.27
CA GLU A 40 11.66 2.10 -8.77
C GLU A 40 11.92 2.28 -7.26
N PRO A 41 11.91 1.19 -6.47
CA PRO A 41 11.65 -0.19 -6.87
C PRO A 41 10.16 -0.49 -7.10
N ARG A 42 9.82 -1.35 -8.07
CA ARG A 42 8.41 -1.76 -8.33
C ARG A 42 7.75 -2.55 -7.20
N GLN A 43 8.55 -3.11 -6.30
CA GLN A 43 8.08 -3.83 -5.12
C GLN A 43 8.54 -3.08 -3.88
N HIS A 44 7.60 -2.78 -3.00
CA HIS A 44 7.86 -2.16 -1.71
C HIS A 44 7.58 -3.15 -0.59
N SER A 45 8.57 -3.34 0.27
CA SER A 45 8.36 -3.91 1.59
C SER A 45 7.71 -2.83 2.46
N LEU A 46 6.63 -3.16 3.15
CA LEU A 46 5.93 -2.23 4.03
C LEU A 46 6.24 -2.53 5.48
N THR A 47 6.44 -1.49 6.29
CA THR A 47 6.33 -1.63 7.74
C THR A 47 4.86 -1.83 8.15
N GLN A 48 4.64 -2.23 9.41
CA GLN A 48 3.29 -2.38 9.94
C GLN A 48 2.52 -1.05 9.94
N GLU A 49 3.19 0.06 10.23
CA GLU A 49 2.60 1.41 10.24
C GLU A 49 2.23 1.86 8.82
N GLN A 50 3.11 1.61 7.86
CA GLN A 50 2.84 1.90 6.45
C GLN A 50 1.66 1.08 5.94
N LEU A 51 1.57 -0.20 6.30
CA LEU A 51 0.42 -1.05 5.97
C LEU A 51 -0.87 -0.53 6.61
N ALA A 52 -0.84 -0.18 7.90
CA ALA A 52 -2.00 0.35 8.61
C ALA A 52 -2.53 1.63 7.94
N GLY A 53 -1.63 2.55 7.59
CA GLY A 53 -1.98 3.77 6.86
C GLY A 53 -2.53 3.49 5.47
N LEU A 54 -1.86 2.62 4.69
CA LEU A 54 -2.30 2.24 3.35
C LEU A 54 -3.70 1.65 3.37
N VAL A 55 -3.99 0.74 4.30
CA VAL A 55 -5.28 0.05 4.37
C VAL A 55 -6.42 1.05 4.56
N VAL A 56 -6.23 2.14 5.32
CA VAL A 56 -7.25 3.19 5.47
C VAL A 56 -7.23 4.27 4.37
N GLY A 57 -6.29 4.20 3.42
CA GLY A 57 -6.18 5.14 2.30
C GLY A 57 -5.27 6.34 2.55
N LEU A 58 -4.46 6.34 3.63
CA LEU A 58 -3.51 7.41 3.93
C LEU A 58 -2.28 7.36 3.00
N PRO A 59 -1.57 8.48 2.80
CA PRO A 59 -0.32 8.56 2.03
C PRO A 59 0.84 7.87 2.76
N TRP A 60 0.84 6.53 2.71
CA TRP A 60 1.70 5.65 3.49
C TRP A 60 3.19 5.75 3.18
N LEU A 61 3.58 6.22 1.98
CA LEU A 61 4.99 6.35 1.58
C LEU A 61 5.80 7.28 2.50
N ARG A 62 5.12 8.17 3.24
CA ARG A 62 5.74 9.12 4.17
C ARG A 62 5.60 8.70 5.64
N ILE A 63 5.14 7.49 5.92
CA ILE A 63 5.02 6.99 7.28
C ILE A 63 6.35 6.35 7.69
N GLY A 64 6.87 6.75 8.85
CA GLY A 64 8.12 6.23 9.41
C GLY A 64 9.35 7.05 9.01
N ALA A 65 10.53 6.41 9.05
CA ALA A 65 11.81 7.07 8.77
C ALA A 65 11.87 7.70 7.36
N ASP A 66 11.12 7.15 6.41
CA ASP A 66 11.02 7.62 5.02
C ASP A 66 10.32 8.98 4.88
N GLY A 67 9.58 9.42 5.91
CA GLY A 67 8.86 10.70 5.93
C GLY A 67 9.55 11.82 6.69
N VAL A 68 10.72 11.57 7.29
CA VAL A 68 11.42 12.58 8.09
C VAL A 68 12.02 13.64 7.17
N ILE A 69 11.40 14.83 7.16
CA ILE A 69 11.97 16.02 6.51
C ILE A 69 13.21 16.41 7.30
N ARG A 70 14.40 16.15 6.73
CA ARG A 70 15.65 16.68 7.27
C ARG A 70 15.90 18.04 6.66
N VAL A 71 15.93 19.07 7.49
CA VAL A 71 16.48 20.38 7.13
C VAL A 71 18.00 20.25 7.27
N VAL A 72 18.70 20.20 6.15
CA VAL A 72 20.17 20.35 6.10
C VAL A 72 20.53 21.82 6.00
#